data_AF-A0A6C0ECJ4-F1
#
_entry.id   AF-A0A6C0ECJ4-F1
#
_cell.length_a   1.000
_cell.length_b   1.000
_cell.length_c   1.000
_cell.angle_alpha   90.00
_cell.angle_beta   90.00
_cell.angle_gamma   90.00
#
_symmetry.space_group_name_H-M   'P 1'
#
loop_
_entity.id
_entity.type
_entity.pdbx_description
1 polymer ?
#
loop_
_entity_poly.entity_id
_entity_poly.type
_entity_poly.pdbx_seq_one_letter_code
_entity_poly.pdbx_strand_id
1 'polypeptide(L)'
;MYFVTTFNNNNEKTLKTGLNTRKLNPDDNYYSNPYLIQYNFCTAKFLIFYPLKYISQIIDDCDKSIQFVIIPHDARVVGVSYKYVRQYRIEIKGCITANKFILSKKYSMSDVKIIEKFKIEIGYNYVTSLCESGKLNILDYLFKHNKITEYHDISLDLASRNDHINILEWWYNSGLPLPLKCSERALELASAKGHVNILEWWKKSGLPLEYDENVLRYASNNKNINVLDWWLNSGLPLKYSEKILNDILVFGGIDVLRWWFNSKLLLKYPEYSQSKLNDASVYDDPNKLSKIVRKMYNGRL
;
A
#
# COMPACT_ATOMS: atom_id res chain seq x y z
N MET A 1 30.44 -7.75 0.41
CA MET A 1 29.17 -8.25 0.99
C MET A 1 28.01 -7.58 0.24
N TYR A 2 27.20 -8.34 -0.51
CA TYR A 2 26.64 -7.91 -1.81
C TYR A 2 25.18 -8.35 -2.09
N PHE A 3 24.25 -7.44 -2.43
CA PHE A 3 22.80 -7.51 -2.12
C PHE A 3 21.92 -7.66 -3.34
N VAL A 4 20.72 -8.31 -3.26
CA VAL A 4 19.64 -8.44 -4.27
C VAL A 4 18.20 -8.43 -3.68
N THR A 5 17.22 -7.91 -4.44
CA THR A 5 15.75 -7.86 -4.22
C THR A 5 15.05 -8.67 -5.35
N THR A 6 13.84 -9.25 -5.31
CA THR A 6 12.88 -9.75 -4.31
C THR A 6 12.06 -10.81 -5.04
N PHE A 7 11.78 -11.98 -4.42
CA PHE A 7 10.79 -12.93 -4.95
C PHE A 7 9.42 -12.59 -4.37
N ASN A 8 8.40 -12.42 -5.21
CA ASN A 8 7.02 -12.63 -4.75
C ASN A 8 6.86 -14.13 -4.46
N ASN A 9 6.31 -14.47 -3.29
CA ASN A 9 6.09 -15.85 -2.84
C ASN A 9 5.29 -16.74 -3.82
N ASN A 10 4.68 -16.15 -4.85
CA ASN A 10 3.80 -16.86 -5.80
C ASN A 10 4.45 -17.19 -7.16
N ASN A 11 5.72 -16.83 -7.40
CA ASN A 11 6.39 -17.10 -8.68
C ASN A 11 7.70 -17.88 -8.47
N GLU A 12 7.61 -19.09 -7.93
CA GLU A 12 8.66 -20.10 -8.10
C GLU A 12 8.68 -20.62 -9.56
N LYS A 13 9.01 -19.76 -10.52
CA LYS A 13 9.66 -20.28 -11.73
C LYS A 13 11.11 -20.55 -11.34
N THR A 14 11.34 -21.79 -10.92
CA THR A 14 12.67 -22.39 -10.77
C THR A 14 13.55 -21.93 -11.94
N LEU A 15 14.73 -21.40 -11.63
CA LEU A 15 15.76 -21.06 -12.60
C LEU A 15 16.04 -22.28 -13.51
N LYS A 16 15.40 -22.33 -14.68
CA LYS A 16 15.87 -23.11 -15.84
C LYS A 16 16.74 -22.20 -16.73
N THR A 17 17.59 -21.38 -16.13
CA THR A 17 18.69 -20.78 -16.89
C THR A 17 19.79 -21.83 -16.91
N GLY A 18 20.36 -22.15 -18.08
CA GLY A 18 21.52 -23.04 -18.20
C GLY A 18 22.80 -22.46 -17.60
N LEU A 19 22.69 -21.67 -16.52
CA LEU A 19 23.75 -20.97 -15.83
C LEU A 19 24.10 -21.75 -14.57
N ASN A 20 25.40 -22.04 -14.39
CA ASN A 20 25.89 -22.77 -13.22
C ASN A 20 25.64 -21.95 -11.94
N THR A 21 24.74 -22.43 -11.09
CA THR A 21 24.53 -21.93 -9.73
C THR A 21 25.24 -22.87 -8.75
N ARG A 22 26.10 -22.34 -7.87
CA ARG A 22 26.76 -23.11 -6.80
C ARG A 22 26.42 -22.46 -5.45
N LYS A 23 26.36 -23.27 -4.38
CA LYS A 23 26.21 -22.79 -3.00
C LYS A 23 27.57 -22.28 -2.47
N LEU A 24 27.52 -21.24 -1.64
CA LEU A 24 28.67 -20.59 -0.99
C LEU A 24 29.63 -21.58 -0.32
N ASN A 25 30.94 -21.42 -0.57
CA ASN A 25 32.03 -22.06 0.19
C ASN A 25 32.85 -20.96 0.90
N PRO A 26 33.23 -21.11 2.18
CA PRO A 26 33.92 -20.05 2.93
C PRO A 26 35.28 -19.63 2.35
N ASP A 27 35.91 -20.46 1.53
CA ASP A 27 37.30 -20.30 1.07
C ASP A 27 37.47 -19.67 -0.33
N ASP A 28 36.39 -19.34 -1.06
CA ASP A 28 36.58 -18.76 -2.39
C ASP A 28 36.85 -17.24 -2.32
N ASN A 29 37.78 -16.75 -3.14
CA ASN A 29 38.05 -15.32 -3.32
C ASN A 29 37.00 -14.67 -4.25
N TYR A 30 36.51 -13.47 -3.91
CA TYR A 30 35.37 -12.81 -4.61
C TYR A 30 35.60 -11.30 -4.91
N TYR A 31 35.05 -10.80 -6.03
CA TYR A 31 35.12 -9.37 -6.37
C TYR A 31 34.40 -8.48 -5.37
N SER A 32 35.02 -7.36 -5.03
CA SER A 32 34.74 -6.61 -3.80
C SER A 32 33.55 -5.62 -3.83
N ASN A 33 32.60 -5.68 -4.79
CA ASN A 33 31.53 -4.67 -4.91
C ASN A 33 30.08 -5.21 -5.01
N PRO A 34 29.09 -4.60 -4.30
CA PRO A 34 27.73 -5.13 -4.16
C PRO A 34 26.81 -4.91 -5.36
N TYR A 35 26.13 -5.97 -5.82
CA TYR A 35 25.09 -5.86 -6.84
C TYR A 35 23.83 -6.75 -6.63
N LEU A 36 22.66 -6.25 -7.05
CA LEU A 36 21.25 -6.70 -6.88
C LEU A 36 20.69 -7.30 -8.18
N ILE A 37 20.24 -8.55 -8.24
CA ILE A 37 19.53 -9.10 -9.42
C ILE A 37 18.12 -8.48 -9.54
N GLN A 38 17.63 -8.28 -10.75
CA GLN A 38 16.19 -8.37 -11.02
C GLN A 38 16.00 -9.20 -12.28
N TYR A 39 15.08 -10.16 -12.23
CA TYR A 39 14.68 -10.96 -13.38
C TYR A 39 13.78 -10.16 -14.29
N ASN A 40 14.36 -9.24 -15.05
CA ASN A 40 13.69 -8.63 -16.18
C ASN A 40 14.65 -8.62 -17.36
N PHE A 41 14.38 -9.55 -18.28
CA PHE A 41 15.10 -9.90 -19.51
C PHE A 41 16.39 -10.68 -19.30
N CYS A 42 16.24 -12.01 -19.29
CA CYS A 42 17.34 -12.94 -19.54
C CYS A 42 17.63 -12.97 -21.04
N THR A 43 18.83 -12.61 -21.45
CA THR A 43 19.40 -13.37 -22.58
C THR A 43 19.78 -14.73 -22.00
N ALA A 44 19.74 -15.80 -22.79
CA ALA A 44 20.03 -17.16 -22.29
C ALA A 44 21.44 -17.34 -21.64
N LYS A 45 22.26 -16.27 -21.59
CA LYS A 45 23.67 -16.28 -21.16
C LYS A 45 24.04 -15.32 -20.02
N PHE A 46 23.22 -14.32 -19.65
CA PHE A 46 23.61 -13.30 -18.66
C PHE A 46 22.43 -12.76 -17.82
N LEU A 47 22.67 -12.48 -16.53
CA LEU A 47 21.75 -11.76 -15.62
C LEU A 47 22.25 -10.33 -15.34
N ILE A 48 21.35 -9.39 -15.09
CA ILE A 48 21.67 -7.99 -14.74
C ILE A 48 21.64 -7.80 -13.23
N PHE A 49 22.66 -7.13 -12.71
CA PHE A 49 22.84 -6.81 -11.29
C PHE A 49 22.98 -5.29 -11.04
N TYR A 50 22.35 -4.74 -10.00
CA TYR A 50 22.25 -3.31 -9.65
C TYR A 50 23.01 -2.95 -8.38
N PRO A 51 23.69 -1.82 -8.27
CA PRO A 51 24.44 -1.51 -7.05
C PRO A 51 23.57 -1.45 -5.78
N LEU A 52 24.11 -1.93 -4.66
CA LEU A 52 23.44 -1.90 -3.34
C LEU A 52 22.94 -0.50 -2.96
N LYS A 53 23.65 0.56 -3.31
CA LYS A 53 23.23 1.93 -2.97
C LYS A 53 21.82 2.31 -3.46
N TYR A 54 21.22 1.52 -4.36
CA TYR A 54 19.83 1.68 -4.80
C TYR A 54 18.82 0.83 -4.00
N ILE A 55 19.25 0.06 -3.00
CA ILE A 55 18.40 -0.87 -2.25
C ILE A 55 17.21 -0.16 -1.58
N SER A 56 17.44 1.04 -1.05
CA SER A 56 16.41 1.86 -0.40
C SER A 56 15.28 2.27 -1.36
N GLN A 57 15.57 2.33 -2.67
CA GLN A 57 14.60 2.67 -3.71
C GLN A 57 13.86 1.45 -4.25
N ILE A 58 14.44 0.26 -4.07
CA ILE A 58 13.92 -0.99 -4.64
C ILE A 58 13.19 -1.83 -3.59
N ILE A 59 13.58 -1.76 -2.32
CA ILE A 59 12.84 -2.38 -1.23
C ILE A 59 11.65 -1.48 -0.88
N ASP A 60 10.48 -1.96 -1.27
CA ASP A 60 9.20 -1.29 -1.15
C ASP A 60 8.19 -2.05 -0.28
N ASP A 61 8.56 -3.22 0.25
CA ASP A 61 7.66 -4.11 1.00
C ASP A 61 8.42 -4.85 2.11
N CYS A 62 7.90 -4.78 3.34
CA CYS A 62 8.52 -5.33 4.53
C CYS A 62 8.41 -6.84 4.69
N ASP A 63 7.47 -7.48 3.99
CA ASP A 63 7.28 -8.93 4.00
C ASP A 63 8.09 -9.62 2.90
N LYS A 64 8.75 -8.85 2.01
CA LYS A 64 9.65 -9.40 1.00
C LYS A 64 10.95 -9.93 1.61
N SER A 65 11.47 -10.98 0.98
CA SER A 65 12.81 -11.50 1.29
C SER A 65 13.84 -11.00 0.29
N ILE A 66 15.04 -10.72 0.78
CA ILE A 66 16.22 -10.38 0.00
C ILE A 66 17.18 -11.57 -0.04
N GLN A 67 17.91 -11.69 -1.14
CA GLN A 67 19.03 -12.61 -1.29
C GLN A 67 20.27 -11.82 -1.70
N PHE A 68 21.44 -12.40 -1.54
CA PHE A 68 22.70 -11.75 -1.83
C PHE A 68 23.35 -12.52 -2.98
N VAL A 69 24.03 -11.79 -3.87
CA VAL A 69 24.77 -12.38 -4.98
C VAL A 69 26.23 -12.07 -4.87
N ILE A 70 27.03 -13.10 -5.08
CA ILE A 70 28.46 -13.01 -5.19
C ILE A 70 28.87 -13.37 -6.60
N ILE A 71 29.66 -12.49 -7.22
CA ILE A 71 30.26 -12.72 -8.52
C ILE A 71 31.68 -13.27 -8.30
N PRO A 72 31.96 -14.54 -8.67
CA PRO A 72 33.29 -15.11 -8.47
C PRO A 72 34.32 -14.45 -9.40
N HIS A 73 35.59 -14.46 -9.02
CA HIS A 73 36.65 -13.76 -9.78
C HIS A 73 36.81 -14.25 -11.22
N ASP A 74 36.50 -15.51 -11.46
CA ASP A 74 36.57 -16.16 -12.77
C ASP A 74 35.29 -15.95 -13.60
N ALA A 75 34.34 -15.11 -13.15
CA ALA A 75 33.16 -14.72 -13.90
C ALA A 75 33.50 -13.72 -15.01
N ARG A 76 32.92 -13.94 -16.18
CA ARG A 76 32.90 -12.95 -17.25
C ARG A 76 31.87 -11.90 -16.90
N VAL A 77 32.33 -10.68 -16.63
CA VAL A 77 31.51 -9.52 -16.29
C VAL A 77 31.51 -8.51 -17.43
N VAL A 78 30.33 -7.97 -17.77
CA VAL A 78 30.18 -6.86 -18.72
C VAL A 78 29.44 -5.73 -18.02
N GLY A 79 30.06 -4.54 -17.96
CA GLY A 79 29.44 -3.34 -17.40
C GLY A 79 28.30 -2.84 -18.29
N VAL A 80 27.21 -2.41 -17.65
CA VAL A 80 26.07 -1.73 -18.28
C VAL A 80 26.03 -0.32 -17.71
N SER A 81 26.18 0.69 -18.57
CA SER A 81 26.31 2.10 -18.17
C SER A 81 25.14 2.56 -17.30
N TYR A 82 23.90 2.27 -17.71
CA TYR A 82 22.69 2.56 -16.97
C TYR A 82 21.54 1.62 -17.37
N LYS A 83 20.56 1.45 -16.48
CA LYS A 83 19.30 0.73 -16.77
C LYS A 83 18.12 1.42 -16.10
N TYR A 84 17.06 1.68 -16.88
CA TYR A 84 15.81 2.19 -16.35
C TYR A 84 14.91 1.04 -15.87
N VAL A 85 14.51 1.07 -14.60
CA VAL A 85 13.63 0.07 -14.00
C VAL A 85 12.22 0.63 -13.92
N ARG A 86 11.39 0.29 -14.91
CA ARG A 86 10.01 0.79 -15.06
C ARG A 86 9.15 0.62 -13.81
N GLN A 87 9.30 -0.51 -13.10
CA GLN A 87 8.53 -0.83 -11.91
C GLN A 87 8.70 0.23 -10.81
N TYR A 88 9.92 0.72 -10.60
CA TYR A 88 10.24 1.70 -9.57
C TYR A 88 10.43 3.12 -10.14
N ARG A 89 10.36 3.27 -11.47
CA ARG A 89 10.60 4.52 -12.21
C ARG A 89 11.96 5.17 -11.88
N ILE A 90 12.98 4.35 -11.67
CA ILE A 90 14.34 4.79 -11.35
C ILE A 90 15.34 4.44 -12.45
N GLU A 91 16.32 5.31 -12.64
CA GLU A 91 17.51 5.02 -13.44
C GLU A 91 18.63 4.52 -12.54
N ILE A 92 19.08 3.28 -12.78
CA ILE A 92 20.15 2.67 -12.01
C ILE A 92 21.44 2.70 -12.84
N LYS A 93 22.45 3.37 -12.31
CA LYS A 93 23.78 3.47 -12.91
C LYS A 93 24.71 2.40 -12.37
N GLY A 94 25.72 2.03 -13.16
CA GLY A 94 26.71 1.04 -12.76
C GLY A 94 26.12 -0.36 -12.62
N CYS A 95 25.21 -0.73 -13.51
CA CYS A 95 24.72 -2.10 -13.57
C CYS A 95 25.82 -3.00 -14.13
N ILE A 96 25.82 -4.27 -13.78
CA ILE A 96 26.71 -5.26 -14.41
C ILE A 96 25.90 -6.44 -14.93
N THR A 97 26.47 -7.16 -15.88
CA THR A 97 26.03 -8.52 -16.22
C THR A 97 27.14 -9.51 -15.99
N ALA A 98 26.79 -10.73 -15.57
CA ALA A 98 27.76 -11.80 -15.33
C ALA A 98 27.23 -13.15 -15.84
N ASN A 99 28.15 -14.01 -16.29
CA ASN A 99 27.83 -15.36 -16.79
C ASN A 99 27.70 -16.42 -15.68
N LYS A 100 28.14 -16.14 -14.45
CA LYS A 100 27.98 -17.01 -13.28
C LYS A 100 27.94 -16.18 -12.00
N PHE A 101 27.28 -16.74 -10.99
CA PHE A 101 27.03 -16.09 -9.72
C PHE A 101 26.71 -17.13 -8.65
N ILE A 102 26.88 -16.74 -7.39
CA ILE A 102 26.59 -17.53 -6.20
C ILE A 102 25.47 -16.84 -5.42
N LEU A 103 24.43 -17.59 -5.07
CA LEU A 103 23.29 -17.11 -4.29
C LEU A 103 23.48 -17.40 -2.80
N SER A 104 23.15 -16.43 -1.96
CA SER A 104 23.02 -16.65 -0.52
C SER A 104 21.69 -17.30 -0.13
N LYS A 105 21.56 -17.66 1.15
CA LYS A 105 20.25 -17.88 1.77
C LYS A 105 19.34 -16.64 1.66
N LYS A 106 18.03 -16.85 1.75
CA LYS A 106 17.02 -15.79 1.85
C LYS A 106 17.08 -15.14 3.24
N TYR A 107 16.91 -13.83 3.26
CA TYR A 107 16.81 -13.02 4.47
C TYR A 107 15.50 -12.26 4.44
N SER A 108 14.71 -12.34 5.52
CA SER A 108 13.49 -11.57 5.63
C SER A 108 13.83 -10.11 5.90
N MET A 109 13.17 -9.19 5.20
CA MET A 109 13.28 -7.77 5.52
C MET A 109 12.55 -7.41 6.82
N SER A 110 11.77 -8.33 7.40
CA SER A 110 11.21 -8.14 8.73
C SER A 110 12.25 -8.35 9.86
N ASP A 111 13.42 -8.94 9.56
CA ASP A 111 14.49 -9.15 10.54
C ASP A 111 15.43 -7.95 10.58
N VAL A 112 15.28 -7.11 11.62
CA VAL A 112 16.07 -5.89 11.81
C VAL A 112 17.57 -6.14 11.90
N LYS A 113 18.00 -7.34 12.33
CA LYS A 113 19.44 -7.70 12.37
C LYS A 113 20.05 -7.71 10.98
N ILE A 114 19.24 -7.97 9.95
CA ILE A 114 19.66 -7.93 8.55
C ILE A 114 19.92 -6.49 8.11
N ILE A 115 19.08 -5.55 8.54
CA ILE A 115 19.25 -4.12 8.25
C ILE A 115 20.59 -3.63 8.81
N GLU A 116 20.92 -4.00 10.06
CA GLU A 116 22.19 -3.62 10.69
C GLU A 116 23.40 -4.32 10.07
N LYS A 117 23.37 -5.66 10.01
CA LYS A 117 24.48 -6.48 9.49
C LYS A 117 24.95 -6.00 8.14
N PHE A 118 24.00 -5.53 7.34
CA PHE A 118 24.24 -5.14 5.98
C PHE A 118 24.14 -3.62 5.74
N LYS A 119 24.02 -2.79 6.79
CA LYS A 119 23.96 -1.32 6.69
C LYS A 119 22.96 -0.84 5.63
N ILE A 120 21.78 -1.44 5.60
CA ILE A 120 20.74 -1.11 4.62
C ILE A 120 20.18 0.28 4.94
N GLU A 121 20.23 1.17 3.96
CA GLU A 121 19.51 2.44 4.01
C GLU A 121 18.02 2.19 3.85
N ILE A 122 17.22 2.82 4.71
CA ILE A 122 15.77 2.66 4.72
C ILE A 122 15.15 3.77 3.88
N GLY A 123 14.47 3.38 2.80
CA GLY A 123 13.69 4.30 1.98
C GLY A 123 12.26 4.45 2.49
N TYR A 124 11.61 5.55 2.10
CA TYR A 124 10.24 5.86 2.50
C TYR A 124 9.22 4.79 2.07
N ASN A 125 9.45 4.08 0.95
CA ASN A 125 8.57 2.99 0.49
C ASN A 125 8.53 1.85 1.51
N TYR A 126 9.68 1.49 2.08
CA TYR A 126 9.74 0.46 3.12
C TYR A 126 9.04 0.92 4.41
N VAL A 127 9.24 2.18 4.83
CA VAL A 127 8.52 2.77 5.98
C VAL A 127 7.01 2.77 5.75
N THR A 128 6.59 3.12 4.54
CA THR A 128 5.18 3.09 4.12
C THR A 128 4.62 1.68 4.21
N SER A 129 5.34 0.67 3.74
CA SER A 129 4.94 -0.74 3.87
C SER A 129 4.88 -1.21 5.33
N LEU A 130 5.79 -0.76 6.21
CA LEU A 130 5.69 -1.07 7.64
C LEU A 130 4.41 -0.51 8.27
N CYS A 131 4.01 0.70 7.86
CA CYS A 131 2.77 1.34 8.30
C CYS A 131 1.54 0.62 7.72
N GLU A 132 1.60 0.20 6.45
CA GLU A 132 0.55 -0.56 5.77
C GLU A 132 0.33 -1.95 6.38
N SER A 133 1.41 -2.65 6.74
CA SER A 133 1.37 -4.00 7.31
C SER A 133 1.32 -4.03 8.85
N GLY A 134 1.26 -2.87 9.51
CA GLY A 134 1.12 -2.76 10.97
C GLY A 134 2.35 -3.24 11.76
N LYS A 135 3.55 -3.21 11.16
CA LYS A 135 4.79 -3.76 11.75
C LYS A 135 5.44 -2.80 12.75
N LEU A 136 4.71 -2.44 13.82
CA LEU A 136 5.13 -1.45 14.81
C LEU A 136 6.50 -1.75 15.43
N ASN A 137 6.79 -3.02 15.76
CA ASN A 137 8.06 -3.40 16.38
C ASN A 137 9.30 -3.04 15.52
N ILE A 138 9.16 -3.16 14.21
CA ILE A 138 10.24 -2.84 13.27
C ILE A 138 10.33 -1.33 13.11
N LEU A 139 9.19 -0.65 12.98
CA LEU A 139 9.12 0.80 12.88
C LEU A 139 9.79 1.48 14.09
N ASP A 140 9.42 1.06 15.30
CA ASP A 140 9.96 1.55 16.56
C ASP A 140 11.47 1.29 16.69
N TYR A 141 11.92 0.11 16.27
CA TYR A 141 13.34 -0.22 16.24
C TYR A 141 14.12 0.72 15.30
N LEU A 142 13.63 0.94 14.08
CA LEU A 142 14.29 1.82 13.11
C LEU A 142 14.35 3.26 13.59
N PHE A 143 13.30 3.73 14.26
CA PHE A 143 13.26 5.04 14.88
C PHE A 143 14.31 5.20 15.99
N LYS A 144 14.34 4.26 16.94
CA LYS A 144 15.31 4.26 18.06
C LYS A 144 16.77 4.20 17.60
N HIS A 145 17.02 3.63 16.43
CA HIS A 145 18.35 3.56 15.81
C HIS A 145 18.63 4.68 14.79
N ASN A 146 17.82 5.75 14.79
CA ASN A 146 17.96 6.91 13.91
C ASN A 146 18.00 6.54 12.41
N LYS A 147 17.27 5.50 12.00
CA LYS A 147 17.16 5.06 10.60
C LYS A 147 15.99 5.70 9.88
N ILE A 148 15.03 6.25 10.62
CA ILE A 148 13.88 6.98 10.11
C ILE A 148 13.68 8.23 10.96
N THR A 149 13.36 9.36 10.31
CA THR A 149 13.14 10.66 10.97
C THR A 149 11.85 11.32 10.52
N GLU A 150 11.14 10.73 9.57
CA GLU A 150 9.91 11.24 8.99
C GLU A 150 9.06 10.09 8.44
N TYR A 151 7.80 10.40 8.16
CA TYR A 151 6.89 9.55 7.41
C TYR A 151 6.38 10.35 6.20
N HIS A 152 5.78 9.65 5.24
CA HIS A 152 5.06 10.29 4.14
C HIS A 152 3.56 10.18 4.39
N ASP A 153 2.75 11.17 4.01
CA ASP A 153 1.29 11.16 4.26
C ASP A 153 0.61 9.83 3.89
N ILE A 154 1.03 9.22 2.76
CA ILE A 154 0.55 7.90 2.31
C ILE A 154 0.78 6.78 3.34
N SER A 155 1.80 6.88 4.18
CA SER A 155 2.05 5.91 5.27
C SER A 155 0.90 5.91 6.28
N LEU A 156 0.39 7.08 6.67
CA LEU A 156 -0.74 7.19 7.60
C LEU A 156 -2.09 6.90 6.92
N ASP A 157 -2.22 7.23 5.63
CA ASP A 157 -3.37 6.83 4.82
C ASP A 157 -3.53 5.30 4.80
N LEU A 158 -2.42 4.57 4.56
CA LEU A 158 -2.42 3.11 4.50
C LEU A 158 -2.58 2.47 5.88
N ALA A 159 -2.00 3.06 6.94
CA ALA A 159 -2.28 2.64 8.31
C ALA A 159 -3.79 2.82 8.64
N SER A 160 -4.39 3.93 8.21
CA SER A 160 -5.82 4.21 8.38
C SER A 160 -6.70 3.24 7.59
N ARG A 161 -6.28 2.89 6.38
CA ARG A 161 -6.95 1.91 5.53
C ARG A 161 -6.96 0.49 6.10
N ASN A 162 -5.91 0.10 6.83
CA ASN A 162 -5.72 -1.28 7.30
C ASN A 162 -5.93 -1.44 8.82
N ASP A 163 -6.59 -0.45 9.44
CA ASP A 163 -6.94 -0.47 10.87
C ASP A 163 -5.75 -0.56 11.84
N HIS A 164 -4.69 0.21 11.56
CA HIS A 164 -3.47 0.22 12.35
C HIS A 164 -3.39 1.44 13.28
N ILE A 165 -4.34 1.53 14.23
CA ILE A 165 -4.38 2.58 15.27
C ILE A 165 -3.06 2.66 16.04
N ASN A 166 -2.43 1.52 16.33
CA ASN A 166 -1.15 1.47 17.04
C ASN A 166 -0.03 2.21 16.30
N ILE A 167 -0.03 2.22 14.96
CA ILE A 167 0.91 2.97 14.15
C ILE A 167 0.59 4.47 14.20
N LEU A 168 -0.69 4.84 14.10
CA LEU A 168 -1.13 6.25 14.21
C LEU A 168 -0.77 6.83 15.57
N GLU A 169 -1.08 6.10 16.65
CA GLU A 169 -0.74 6.45 18.03
C GLU A 169 0.77 6.57 18.24
N TRP A 170 1.54 5.65 17.67
CA TRP A 170 3.00 5.70 17.78
C TRP A 170 3.59 6.91 17.06
N TRP A 171 3.13 7.22 15.84
CA TRP A 171 3.58 8.42 15.13
C TRP A 171 3.18 9.70 15.86
N TYR A 172 1.96 9.77 16.39
CA TYR A 172 1.46 10.89 17.18
C TYR A 172 2.33 11.16 18.41
N ASN A 173 2.79 10.10 19.10
CA ASN A 173 3.62 10.21 20.31
C ASN A 173 5.14 10.16 20.03
N SER A 174 5.57 10.09 18.77
CA SER A 174 6.99 9.89 18.42
C SER A 174 7.90 11.05 18.82
N GLY A 175 7.33 12.23 19.09
CA GLY A 175 8.09 13.44 19.42
C GLY A 175 8.82 14.04 18.21
N LEU A 176 8.50 13.61 16.99
CA LEU A 176 9.01 14.22 15.78
C LEU A 176 8.54 15.67 15.65
N PRO A 177 9.38 16.56 15.09
CA PRO A 177 9.04 17.97 14.93
C PRO A 177 7.95 18.21 13.88
N LEU A 178 7.61 17.19 13.08
CA LEU A 178 6.57 17.27 12.06
C LEU A 178 5.20 16.99 12.70
N PRO A 179 4.24 17.94 12.62
CA PRO A 179 2.90 17.69 13.12
C PRO A 179 2.26 16.57 12.30
N LEU A 180 1.66 15.60 12.97
CA LEU A 180 0.87 14.57 12.32
C LEU A 180 -0.24 15.25 11.49
N LYS A 181 -0.34 14.92 10.20
CA LYS A 181 -1.39 15.48 9.34
C LYS A 181 -2.42 14.41 9.02
N CYS A 182 -3.69 14.71 9.30
CA CYS A 182 -4.81 13.94 8.75
C CYS A 182 -5.02 14.37 7.30
N SER A 183 -4.70 13.50 6.34
CA SER A 183 -5.04 13.74 4.94
C SER A 183 -6.53 13.43 4.69
N GLU A 184 -7.10 13.97 3.61
CA GLU A 184 -8.44 13.60 3.13
C GLU A 184 -8.53 12.09 2.87
N ARG A 185 -7.47 11.52 2.30
CA ARG A 185 -7.39 10.09 1.95
C ARG A 185 -7.43 9.18 3.18
N ALA A 186 -6.90 9.59 4.32
CA ALA A 186 -6.93 8.79 5.54
C ALA A 186 -8.37 8.50 5.98
N LEU A 187 -9.22 9.54 6.02
CA LEU A 187 -10.63 9.42 6.40
C LEU A 187 -11.47 8.75 5.32
N GLU A 188 -11.18 9.01 4.05
CA GLU A 188 -11.79 8.33 2.90
C GLU A 188 -11.56 6.82 2.93
N LEU A 189 -10.31 6.40 3.12
CA LEU A 189 -9.93 4.98 3.12
C LEU A 189 -10.46 4.26 4.36
N ALA A 190 -10.40 4.89 5.55
CA ALA A 190 -11.03 4.35 6.75
C ALA A 190 -12.54 4.17 6.55
N SER A 191 -13.19 5.15 5.91
CA SER A 191 -14.63 5.09 5.59
C SER A 191 -14.97 4.00 4.59
N ALA A 192 -14.14 3.84 3.55
CA ALA A 192 -14.27 2.78 2.55
C ALA A 192 -14.08 1.38 3.14
N LYS A 193 -13.29 1.25 4.21
CA LYS A 193 -12.95 -0.04 4.84
C LYS A 193 -13.75 -0.37 6.08
N GLY A 194 -14.63 0.53 6.53
CA GLY A 194 -15.52 0.26 7.66
C GLY A 194 -14.88 0.52 9.03
N HIS A 195 -13.74 1.23 9.09
CA HIS A 195 -12.92 1.40 10.28
C HIS A 195 -13.36 2.61 11.12
N VAL A 196 -14.47 2.46 11.84
CA VAL A 196 -15.02 3.48 12.76
C VAL A 196 -14.03 3.89 13.85
N ASN A 197 -13.26 2.94 14.37
CA ASN A 197 -12.22 3.15 15.37
C ASN A 197 -11.08 4.07 14.86
N ILE A 198 -10.68 3.98 13.59
CA ILE A 198 -9.72 4.90 12.97
C ILE A 198 -10.32 6.31 12.86
N LEU A 199 -11.57 6.43 12.41
CA LEU A 199 -12.26 7.72 12.32
C LEU A 199 -12.38 8.39 13.71
N GLU A 200 -12.72 7.60 14.73
CA GLU A 200 -12.80 8.04 16.11
C GLU A 200 -11.44 8.47 16.66
N TRP A 201 -10.36 7.76 16.32
CA TRP A 201 -9.01 8.13 16.69
C TRP A 201 -8.60 9.47 16.07
N TRP A 202 -8.80 9.65 14.76
CA TRP A 202 -8.51 10.92 14.08
C TRP A 202 -9.30 12.08 14.69
N LYS A 203 -10.59 11.87 14.97
CA LYS A 203 -11.42 12.87 15.65
C LYS A 203 -10.90 13.24 17.04
N LYS A 204 -10.42 12.26 17.81
CA LYS A 204 -9.89 12.48 19.17
C LYS A 204 -8.47 13.04 19.21
N SER A 205 -7.70 12.91 18.14
CA SER A 205 -6.32 13.39 18.05
C SER A 205 -6.17 14.91 18.25
N GLY A 206 -7.26 15.67 18.06
CA GLY A 206 -7.25 17.14 18.09
C GLY A 206 -6.61 17.79 16.86
N LEU A 207 -6.21 16.99 15.87
CA LEU A 207 -5.61 17.48 14.62
C LEU A 207 -6.70 18.01 13.68
N PRO A 208 -6.38 19.00 12.83
CA PRO A 208 -7.29 19.45 11.79
C PRO A 208 -7.70 18.29 10.87
N LEU A 209 -9.01 18.09 10.71
CA LEU A 209 -9.57 17.08 9.82
C LEU A 209 -9.88 17.70 8.46
N GLU A 210 -9.11 17.34 7.45
CA GLU A 210 -9.41 17.63 6.05
C GLU A 210 -10.19 16.45 5.46
N TYR A 211 -11.38 16.70 4.90
CA TYR A 211 -12.19 15.68 4.19
C TYR A 211 -13.24 16.34 3.29
N ASP A 212 -13.72 15.61 2.28
CA ASP A 212 -14.74 16.06 1.33
C ASP A 212 -15.94 15.09 1.29
N GLU A 213 -16.76 15.14 0.23
CA GLU A 213 -17.91 14.24 0.06
C GLU A 213 -17.56 12.76 -0.12
N ASN A 214 -16.30 12.44 -0.41
CA ASN A 214 -15.86 11.08 -0.70
C ASN A 214 -15.94 10.18 0.53
N VAL A 215 -15.87 10.72 1.75
CA VAL A 215 -15.98 9.90 2.98
C VAL A 215 -17.34 9.20 3.05
N LEU A 216 -18.43 9.91 2.76
CA LEU A 216 -19.78 9.35 2.72
C LEU A 216 -20.01 8.51 1.46
N ARG A 217 -19.48 8.96 0.32
CA ARG A 217 -19.60 8.23 -0.96
C ARG A 217 -18.92 6.86 -0.90
N TYR A 218 -17.71 6.77 -0.36
CA TYR A 218 -16.99 5.52 -0.25
C TYR A 218 -17.54 4.60 0.84
N ALA A 219 -18.00 5.14 1.97
CA ALA A 219 -18.73 4.35 2.96
C ALA A 219 -19.99 3.72 2.35
N SER A 220 -20.73 4.51 1.56
CA SER A 220 -21.94 4.07 0.85
C SER A 220 -21.64 2.97 -0.17
N ASN A 221 -20.65 3.19 -1.05
CA ASN A 221 -20.30 2.23 -2.11
C ASN A 221 -19.77 0.90 -1.55
N ASN A 222 -19.19 0.90 -0.35
CA ASN A 222 -18.70 -0.31 0.32
C ASN A 222 -19.70 -0.88 1.35
N LYS A 223 -20.92 -0.33 1.43
CA LYS A 223 -22.00 -0.82 2.31
C LYS A 223 -21.67 -0.74 3.81
N ASN A 224 -20.80 0.18 4.20
CA ASN A 224 -20.36 0.38 5.58
C ASN A 224 -21.36 1.24 6.36
N ILE A 225 -22.53 0.67 6.69
CA ILE A 225 -23.60 1.36 7.43
C ILE A 225 -23.11 1.89 8.78
N ASN A 226 -22.28 1.13 9.48
CA ASN A 226 -21.67 1.53 10.76
C ASN A 226 -20.84 2.82 10.65
N VAL A 227 -20.13 3.01 9.53
CA VAL A 227 -19.38 4.25 9.25
C VAL A 227 -20.32 5.40 8.93
N LEU A 228 -21.40 5.15 8.16
CA LEU A 228 -22.41 6.17 7.87
C LEU A 228 -23.09 6.64 9.16
N ASP A 229 -23.45 5.71 10.06
CA ASP A 229 -23.95 6.01 11.39
C ASP A 229 -22.94 6.81 12.20
N TRP A 230 -21.65 6.44 12.18
CA TRP A 230 -20.63 7.22 12.87
C TRP A 230 -20.54 8.65 12.34
N TRP A 231 -20.49 8.83 11.02
CA TRP A 231 -20.45 10.18 10.42
C TRP A 231 -21.67 11.00 10.84
N LEU A 232 -22.88 10.44 10.74
CA LEU A 232 -24.12 11.11 11.13
C LEU A 232 -24.12 11.54 12.60
N ASN A 233 -23.56 10.73 13.49
CA ASN A 233 -23.53 10.98 14.94
C ASN A 233 -22.24 11.67 15.41
N SER A 234 -21.26 11.89 14.53
CA SER A 234 -19.94 12.41 14.90
C SER A 234 -19.98 13.88 15.31
N GLY A 235 -20.99 14.64 14.88
CA GLY A 235 -21.03 16.10 15.00
C GLY A 235 -20.12 16.81 13.99
N LEU A 236 -19.46 16.08 13.07
CA LEU A 236 -18.70 16.66 11.98
C LEU A 236 -19.65 17.10 10.84
N PRO A 237 -19.35 18.20 10.13
CA PRO A 237 -20.13 18.61 8.96
C PRO A 237 -20.23 17.49 7.92
N LEU A 238 -21.44 17.09 7.56
CA LEU A 238 -21.69 16.11 6.50
C LEU A 238 -21.60 16.79 5.13
N LYS A 239 -20.64 16.36 4.32
CA LYS A 239 -20.43 16.85 2.95
C LYS A 239 -20.94 15.79 1.98
N TYR A 240 -21.91 16.14 1.14
CA TYR A 240 -22.41 15.26 0.08
C TYR A 240 -23.07 16.07 -1.03
N SER A 241 -23.09 15.51 -2.24
CA SER A 241 -23.82 16.05 -3.40
C SER A 241 -24.75 15.00 -4.00
N GLU A 242 -25.57 15.42 -4.98
CA GLU A 242 -26.49 14.55 -5.72
C GLU A 242 -25.78 13.36 -6.41
N LYS A 243 -24.45 13.45 -6.62
CA LYS A 243 -23.64 12.36 -7.16
C LYS A 243 -23.75 11.09 -6.32
N ILE A 244 -23.87 11.22 -5.00
CA ILE A 244 -23.91 10.08 -4.08
C ILE A 244 -25.10 9.17 -4.37
N LEU A 245 -26.22 9.71 -4.84
CA LEU A 245 -27.40 8.92 -5.19
C LEU A 245 -27.15 7.99 -6.38
N ASN A 246 -26.48 8.50 -7.42
CA ASN A 246 -26.14 7.69 -8.59
C ASN A 246 -25.23 6.54 -8.16
N ASP A 247 -24.24 6.84 -7.31
CA ASP A 247 -23.30 5.85 -6.80
C ASP A 247 -23.96 4.81 -5.89
N ILE A 248 -24.85 5.22 -4.97
CA ILE A 248 -25.57 4.31 -4.09
C ILE A 248 -26.46 3.35 -4.90
N LEU A 249 -27.16 3.84 -5.94
CA LEU A 249 -28.01 3.01 -6.78
C LEU A 249 -27.21 1.92 -7.49
N VAL A 250 -26.00 2.24 -7.95
CA VAL A 250 -25.15 1.29 -8.68
C VAL A 250 -24.37 0.36 -7.73
N PHE A 251 -23.84 0.88 -6.63
CA PHE A 251 -22.86 0.18 -5.78
C PHE A 251 -23.31 -0.06 -4.33
N GLY A 252 -24.05 0.88 -3.74
CA GLY A 252 -24.40 0.85 -2.31
C GLY A 252 -25.48 -0.17 -1.95
N GLY A 253 -26.35 -0.49 -2.89
CA GLY A 253 -27.41 -1.48 -2.71
C GLY A 253 -28.52 -1.08 -1.75
N ILE A 254 -29.48 -1.99 -1.56
CA ILE A 254 -30.78 -1.70 -0.90
C ILE A 254 -30.64 -1.17 0.53
N ASP A 255 -29.73 -1.72 1.34
CA ASP A 255 -29.61 -1.33 2.75
C ASP A 255 -29.02 0.08 2.92
N VAL A 256 -28.06 0.45 2.07
CA VAL A 256 -27.51 1.81 2.05
C VAL A 256 -28.56 2.81 1.58
N LEU A 257 -29.35 2.48 0.55
CA LEU A 257 -30.48 3.32 0.13
C LEU A 257 -31.49 3.57 1.26
N ARG A 258 -31.84 2.52 2.01
CA ARG A 258 -32.72 2.63 3.18
C ARG A 258 -32.11 3.50 4.26
N TRP A 259 -30.82 3.33 4.53
CA TRP A 259 -30.11 4.16 5.51
C TRP A 259 -30.19 5.64 5.13
N TRP A 260 -29.86 5.98 3.88
CA TRP A 260 -29.90 7.35 3.39
C TRP A 260 -31.30 7.95 3.48
N PHE A 261 -32.36 7.20 3.16
CA PHE A 261 -33.72 7.68 3.34
C PHE A 261 -34.07 7.92 4.81
N ASN A 262 -33.73 6.97 5.69
CA ASN A 262 -34.05 7.06 7.12
C ASN A 262 -33.22 8.11 7.86
N SER A 263 -32.04 8.47 7.33
CA SER A 263 -31.15 9.49 7.88
C SER A 263 -31.74 10.90 7.85
N LYS A 264 -32.81 11.12 7.07
CA LYS A 264 -33.44 12.43 6.81
C LYS A 264 -32.49 13.46 6.18
N LEU A 265 -31.36 13.03 5.64
CA LEU A 265 -30.49 13.88 4.85
C LEU A 265 -31.22 14.30 3.57
N LEU A 266 -31.21 15.60 3.26
CA LEU A 266 -31.86 16.17 2.08
C LEU A 266 -31.16 15.68 0.82
N LEU A 267 -31.68 14.59 0.25
CA LEU A 267 -31.27 14.10 -1.05
C LEU A 267 -32.24 14.66 -2.10
N LYS A 268 -31.76 15.60 -2.92
CA LYS A 268 -32.46 15.99 -4.14
C LYS A 268 -32.31 14.82 -5.11
N TYR A 269 -33.37 14.05 -5.29
CA TYR A 269 -33.35 12.97 -6.26
C TYR A 269 -33.38 13.58 -7.68
N PRO A 270 -32.38 13.29 -8.54
CA PRO A 270 -32.40 13.77 -9.91
C PRO A 270 -33.58 13.15 -10.66
N GLU A 271 -34.22 13.92 -11.54
CA GLU A 271 -35.33 13.43 -12.37
C GLU A 271 -35.00 12.08 -13.00
N TYR A 272 -35.94 11.16 -12.77
CA TYR A 272 -35.84 9.71 -12.86
C TYR A 272 -35.59 9.22 -14.29
N SER A 273 -34.63 8.30 -14.51
CA SER A 273 -34.55 7.54 -15.77
C SER A 273 -34.55 6.02 -15.53
N GLN A 274 -35.41 5.30 -16.26
CA GLN A 274 -35.51 3.84 -16.21
C GLN A 274 -34.18 3.16 -16.59
N SER A 275 -33.34 3.83 -17.39
CA SER A 275 -32.00 3.37 -17.74
C SER A 275 -31.09 3.18 -16.53
N LYS A 276 -31.14 4.07 -15.53
CA LYS A 276 -30.30 3.97 -14.33
C LYS A 276 -30.69 2.83 -13.39
N LEU A 277 -31.99 2.48 -13.34
CA LEU A 277 -32.45 1.30 -12.60
C LEU A 277 -31.96 0.01 -13.26
N ASN A 278 -31.84 0.00 -14.58
CA ASN A 278 -31.31 -1.15 -15.31
C ASN A 278 -29.80 -1.31 -15.06
N ASP A 279 -29.04 -0.21 -14.96
CA ASP A 279 -27.61 -0.27 -14.59
C ASP A 279 -27.42 -0.76 -13.14
N ALA A 280 -28.29 -0.33 -12.22
CA ALA A 280 -28.32 -0.80 -10.83
C ALA A 280 -28.74 -2.28 -10.69
N SER A 281 -29.53 -2.79 -11.64
CA SER A 281 -30.05 -4.16 -11.63
C SER A 281 -28.98 -5.24 -11.75
N VAL A 282 -27.77 -4.86 -12.15
CA VAL A 282 -26.60 -5.75 -12.23
C VAL A 282 -26.21 -6.27 -10.85
N TYR A 283 -26.47 -5.49 -9.79
CA TYR A 283 -26.03 -5.81 -8.43
C TYR A 283 -27.17 -6.09 -7.44
N ASP A 284 -28.42 -5.72 -7.76
CA ASP A 284 -29.60 -5.89 -6.91
C ASP A 284 -30.88 -6.12 -7.74
N ASP A 285 -31.96 -6.61 -7.10
CA ASP A 285 -33.24 -6.86 -7.79
C ASP A 285 -33.89 -5.54 -8.28
N PRO A 286 -34.02 -5.31 -9.61
CA PRO A 286 -34.53 -4.07 -10.18
C PRO A 286 -35.97 -3.75 -9.75
N ASN A 287 -36.80 -4.78 -9.50
CA ASN A 287 -38.17 -4.57 -9.08
C ASN A 287 -38.24 -4.08 -7.63
N LYS A 288 -37.37 -4.60 -6.76
CA LYS A 288 -37.23 -4.13 -5.37
C LYS A 288 -36.68 -2.71 -5.32
N LEU A 289 -35.62 -2.43 -6.09
CA LEU A 289 -35.05 -1.08 -6.21
C LEU A 289 -36.09 -0.08 -6.72
N SER A 290 -36.76 -0.38 -7.83
CA SER A 290 -37.82 0.47 -8.40
C SER A 290 -38.95 0.76 -7.40
N LYS A 291 -39.40 -0.26 -6.66
CA LYS A 291 -40.45 -0.10 -5.63
C LYS A 291 -39.99 0.79 -4.47
N ILE A 292 -38.76 0.61 -4.00
CA ILE A 292 -38.20 1.41 -2.90
C ILE A 292 -38.01 2.86 -3.34
N VAL A 293 -37.37 3.09 -4.48
CA VAL A 293 -37.09 4.45 -4.94
C VAL A 293 -38.39 5.19 -5.29
N ARG A 294 -39.42 4.53 -5.84
CA ARG A 294 -40.77 5.12 -6.03
C ARG A 294 -41.44 5.50 -4.71
N LYS A 295 -41.32 4.65 -3.69
CA LYS A 295 -41.83 4.94 -2.33
C LYS A 295 -41.14 6.15 -1.72
N MET A 296 -39.82 6.25 -1.89
CA MET A 296 -39.02 7.38 -1.42
C MET A 296 -39.47 8.69 -2.10
N TYR A 297 -39.68 8.68 -3.42
CA TYR A 297 -40.17 9.85 -4.17
C TYR A 297 -41.55 10.33 -3.73
N ASN A 298 -42.45 9.39 -3.46
CA ASN A 298 -43.83 9.69 -3.09
C ASN A 298 -44.02 9.96 -1.59
N GLY A 299 -42.92 10.05 -0.81
CA GLY A 299 -42.96 10.33 0.63
C GLY A 299 -43.66 9.25 1.47
N ARG A 300 -43.73 8.01 0.98
CA ARG A 300 -44.46 6.90 1.64
C ARG A 300 -43.56 5.68 1.71
N LEU A 301 -42.81 5.53 2.80
CA LEU A 301 -42.10 4.29 3.09
C LEU A 301 -42.93 3.37 3.96
#